data_AF-A0A7C5QJY8-F1
#
_entry.id   AF-A0A7C5QJY8-F1
#
_cell.length_a   1.000
_cell.length_b   1.000
_cell.length_c   1.000
_cell.angle_alpha   90.00
_cell.angle_beta   90.00
_cell.angle_gamma   90.00
#
_symmetry.space_group_name_H-M   'P 1'
#
loop_
_entity.id
_entity.type
_entity.pdbx_description
1 polymer ?
#
loop_
_entity_poly.entity_id
_entity_poly.type
_entity_poly.pdbx_seq_one_letter_code
_entity_poly.pdbx_strand_id
1 'polypeptide(L)'
;FEEEFEKINRDFVRYFKQLFDGGTAKLSLVKKEEEQTEAEQIRDQLAAIEDNQPSTEIELSKDKKTKIFYPEDKSFLANMGIEISVCPPGKKIRSINALSGGEKTMTALALICAIINNNPSPFILFDEVDAALDENNSNKLSKIVKELSNKTQFIIITHNREIMSESNVLYGVTMQGDGISRLLSLKLNQISDKD
;
A
#
# COMPACT_ATOMS: atom_id res chain seq x y z
N PHE A 1 -1.77 -2.80 17.64
CA PHE A 1 -1.88 -1.93 16.46
C PHE A 1 -0.51 -1.42 16.04
N GLU A 2 0.20 -0.68 16.90
CA GLU A 2 1.53 -0.13 16.57
C GLU A 2 2.56 -1.17 16.13
N GLU A 3 2.64 -2.31 16.84
CA GLU A 3 3.58 -3.36 16.47
C GLU A 3 3.31 -3.90 15.05
N GLU A 4 2.04 -4.18 14.73
CA GLU A 4 1.63 -4.63 13.39
C GLU A 4 1.82 -3.53 12.34
N PHE A 5 1.56 -2.27 12.68
CA PHE A 5 1.81 -1.13 11.80
C PHE A 5 3.30 -1.01 11.45
N GLU A 6 4.19 -1.16 12.43
CA GLU A 6 5.64 -1.15 12.20
C GLU A 6 6.11 -2.35 11.35
N LYS A 7 5.51 -3.54 11.54
CA LYS A 7 5.80 -4.69 10.68
C LYS A 7 5.36 -4.44 9.24
N ILE A 8 4.14 -3.94 9.03
CA ILE A 8 3.63 -3.59 7.70
C ILE A 8 4.48 -2.49 7.05
N ASN A 9 4.86 -1.45 7.80
CA ASN A 9 5.72 -0.38 7.29
C ASN A 9 7.09 -0.92 6.83
N ARG A 10 7.72 -1.80 7.62
CA ARG A 10 8.99 -2.44 7.25
C ARG A 10 8.85 -3.28 5.98
N ASP A 11 7.81 -4.10 5.87
CA ASP A 11 7.60 -4.94 4.70
C ASP A 11 7.20 -4.12 3.47
N PHE A 12 6.46 -3.01 3.66
CA PHE A 12 6.16 -2.05 2.60
C PHE A 12 7.44 -1.45 2.03
N VAL A 13 8.39 -1.02 2.89
CA VAL A 13 9.70 -0.53 2.43
C VAL A 13 10.46 -1.62 1.66
N ARG A 14 10.41 -2.88 2.12
CA ARG A 14 11.06 -4.01 1.45
C ARG A 14 10.48 -4.24 0.05
N TYR A 15 9.17 -4.44 -0.06
CA TYR A 15 8.52 -4.71 -1.35
C TYR A 15 8.59 -3.52 -2.30
N PHE A 16 8.51 -2.29 -1.78
CA PHE A 16 8.70 -1.09 -2.60
C PHE A 16 10.09 -1.09 -3.23
N LYS A 17 11.15 -1.30 -2.45
CA LYS A 17 12.52 -1.35 -2.99
C LYS A 17 12.71 -2.47 -4.00
N GLN A 18 12.08 -3.62 -3.77
CA GLN A 18 12.15 -4.76 -4.69
C GLN A 18 11.46 -4.46 -6.03
N LEU A 19 10.34 -3.76 -6.01
CA LEU A 19 9.61 -3.37 -7.24
C LEU A 19 10.35 -2.24 -7.98
N PHE A 20 10.82 -1.23 -7.26
CA PHE A 20 11.41 -0.01 -7.85
C PHE A 20 12.93 -0.08 -8.07
N ASP A 21 13.60 -1.19 -7.71
CA ASP A 21 15.08 -1.30 -7.66
C ASP A 21 15.74 -0.20 -6.80
N GLY A 22 15.06 0.23 -5.74
CA GLY A 22 15.54 1.28 -4.83
C GLY A 22 14.46 2.25 -4.40
N GLY A 23 14.85 3.52 -4.22
CA GLY A 23 13.98 4.56 -3.69
C GLY A 23 13.71 4.42 -2.18
N THR A 24 12.76 5.22 -1.71
CA THR A 24 12.34 5.25 -0.30
C THR A 24 10.83 5.25 -0.19
N ALA A 25 10.30 4.49 0.76
CA ALA A 25 8.88 4.46 1.09
C ALA A 25 8.71 4.51 2.61
N LYS A 26 7.61 5.08 3.10
CA LYS A 26 7.28 5.13 4.52
C LYS A 26 5.78 5.32 4.72
N LEU A 27 5.23 4.64 5.74
CA LEU A 27 3.91 4.91 6.30
C LEU A 27 4.07 5.77 7.56
N SER A 28 3.25 6.81 7.70
CA SER A 28 3.21 7.67 8.89
C SER A 28 1.79 7.82 9.40
N LEU A 29 1.60 7.78 10.72
CA LEU A 29 0.31 8.09 11.34
C LEU A 29 0.17 9.61 11.45
N VAL A 30 -0.88 10.16 10.86
CA VAL A 30 -1.20 11.59 10.89
C VAL A 30 -2.55 11.78 11.58
N LYS A 31 -2.74 12.90 12.29
CA LYS A 31 -4.09 13.24 12.78
C LYS A 31 -4.91 13.69 11.57
N LYS A 32 -6.15 13.24 11.45
CA LYS A 32 -7.09 13.82 10.49
C LYS A 32 -7.29 15.28 10.91
N GLU A 33 -7.01 16.21 9.99
CA GLU A 33 -7.49 17.57 10.16
C GLU A 33 -9.01 17.49 10.11
N GLU A 34 -9.67 17.78 11.24
CA GLU A 34 -11.10 18.07 11.22
C GLU A 34 -11.22 19.36 10.39
N GLU A 35 -11.95 19.31 9.27
CA GLU A 35 -12.39 20.53 8.60
C GLU A 35 -13.23 21.30 9.62
N GLN A 36 -12.62 22.28 10.30
CA GLN A 36 -13.36 23.14 11.21
C GLN A 36 -14.48 23.77 10.40
N THR A 37 -15.72 23.49 10.81
CA THR A 37 -16.88 24.13 10.19
C THR A 37 -16.76 25.66 10.36
N GLU A 38 -17.30 26.45 9.43
CA GLU A 38 -17.29 27.92 9.56
C GLU A 38 -17.84 28.38 10.92
N ALA A 39 -18.80 27.63 11.48
CA ALA A 39 -19.38 27.87 12.81
C ALA A 39 -18.39 27.67 13.97
N GLU A 40 -17.48 26.69 13.88
CA GLU A 40 -16.41 26.49 14.87
C GLU A 40 -15.34 27.56 14.76
N GLN A 41 -14.97 27.96 13.54
CA GLN A 41 -14.03 29.07 13.32
C GLN A 41 -14.56 30.39 13.91
N ILE A 42 -15.86 30.66 13.75
CA ILE A 42 -16.51 31.84 14.33
C ILE A 42 -16.55 31.75 15.86
N ARG A 43 -16.81 30.57 16.43
CA ARG A 43 -16.78 30.38 17.89
C ARG A 43 -15.39 30.57 18.48
N ASP A 44 -14.36 30.03 17.84
CA ASP A 44 -12.97 30.19 18.29
C ASP A 44 -12.52 31.66 18.20
N GLN A 45 -12.94 32.39 17.16
CA GLN A 45 -12.70 33.84 17.04
C GLN A 45 -13.42 34.64 18.14
N LEU A 46 -14.66 34.27 18.50
CA LEU A 46 -15.41 34.93 19.57
C LEU A 46 -14.79 34.66 20.96
N ALA A 47 -14.34 33.42 21.21
CA ALA A 47 -13.65 33.06 22.45
C ALA A 47 -12.30 33.80 22.60
N ALA A 48 -11.55 33.95 21.51
CA ALA A 48 -10.29 34.70 21.50
C ALA A 48 -10.47 36.21 21.78
N ILE A 49 -11.68 36.76 21.57
CA ILE A 49 -12.01 38.15 21.91
C ILE A 49 -12.35 38.30 23.41
N GLU A 50 -12.87 37.24 24.04
CA GLU A 50 -13.26 37.26 25.46
C GLU A 50 -12.07 37.08 26.43
N ASP A 51 -10.96 36.49 25.98
CA ASP A 51 -9.77 36.20 26.82
C ASP A 51 -8.78 37.37 27.01
N ASN A 52 -9.16 38.60 26.65
CA ASN A 52 -8.29 39.77 26.80
C ASN A 52 -8.31 40.37 28.23
N GLN A 53 -8.23 39.54 29.26
CA GLN A 53 -7.78 39.93 30.61
C GLN A 53 -6.38 39.36 30.88
N PRO A 54 -5.40 40.19 31.27
CA PRO A 54 -4.03 39.74 31.40
C PRO A 54 -3.87 38.95 32.71
N SER A 55 -3.40 37.71 32.61
CA SER A 55 -2.61 37.12 33.71
C SER A 55 -1.36 36.44 33.16
N THR A 56 -0.29 36.75 33.89
CA THR A 56 1.15 36.61 33.62
C THR A 56 1.62 35.15 33.58
N GLU A 57 2.83 34.93 33.02
CA GLU A 57 3.77 33.81 33.27
C GLU A 57 3.48 32.48 32.53
N ILE A 58 4.40 31.77 31.84
CA ILE A 58 5.88 31.70 31.79
C ILE A 58 6.34 31.20 30.39
N GLU A 59 7.47 31.71 29.90
CA GLU A 59 8.24 31.14 28.80
C GLU A 59 8.77 29.74 29.12
N LEU A 60 8.61 28.76 28.20
CA LEU A 60 9.55 27.64 28.15
C LEU A 60 9.90 27.23 26.72
N SER A 61 11.19 27.40 26.44
CA SER A 61 11.92 27.03 25.24
C SER A 61 12.08 25.51 25.04
N LYS A 62 12.31 25.12 23.77
CA LYS A 62 13.08 23.95 23.29
C LYS A 62 12.53 22.55 23.59
N ASP A 63 11.97 21.91 22.55
CA ASP A 63 12.59 20.79 21.83
C ASP A 63 11.52 20.10 20.97
N LYS A 64 11.72 20.07 19.64
CA LYS A 64 10.93 19.23 18.73
C LYS A 64 11.29 17.76 18.94
N LYS A 65 10.86 17.18 20.06
CA LYS A 65 10.58 15.74 20.13
C LYS A 65 9.10 15.59 19.87
N THR A 66 8.77 14.95 18.75
CA THR A 66 7.42 14.48 18.45
C THR A 66 6.99 13.54 19.58
N LYS A 67 6.41 14.09 20.65
CA LYS A 67 5.78 13.30 21.71
C LYS A 67 4.54 12.69 21.10
N ILE A 68 4.62 11.40 20.78
CA ILE A 68 3.45 10.59 20.47
C ILE A 68 2.68 10.50 21.79
N PHE A 69 1.55 11.21 21.84
CA PHE A 69 0.63 11.22 22.96
C PHE A 69 -0.27 9.99 22.81
N TYR A 70 -0.32 9.12 23.82
CA TYR A 70 -1.23 7.97 23.86
C TYR A 70 -2.34 8.27 24.88
N PRO A 71 -3.51 8.76 24.47
CA PRO A 71 -4.68 8.69 25.33
C PRO A 71 -5.05 7.22 25.50
N GLU A 72 -5.47 6.82 26.71
CA GLU A 72 -5.98 5.47 26.98
C GLU A 72 -7.26 5.11 26.18
N ASP A 73 -7.84 6.08 25.48
CA ASP A 73 -9.01 5.91 24.63
C ASP A 73 -8.66 5.53 23.19
N LYS A 74 -9.17 4.36 22.77
CA LYS A 74 -9.15 3.91 21.36
C LYS A 74 -9.81 4.89 20.38
N SER A 75 -10.57 5.89 20.87
CA SER A 75 -11.11 6.99 20.07
C SER A 75 -10.02 7.82 19.39
N PHE A 76 -8.83 7.90 19.98
CA PHE A 76 -7.69 8.61 19.40
C PHE A 76 -7.30 8.05 18.03
N LEU A 77 -7.30 6.72 17.87
CA LEU A 77 -6.98 6.07 16.60
C LEU A 77 -8.04 6.32 15.53
N ALA A 78 -9.30 6.56 15.91
CA ALA A 78 -10.37 6.87 14.95
C ALA A 78 -10.14 8.21 14.22
N ASN A 79 -9.50 9.13 14.94
CA ASN A 79 -9.12 10.45 14.43
C ASN A 79 -7.74 10.46 13.76
N MET A 80 -7.09 9.30 13.58
CA MET A 80 -5.85 9.19 12.83
C MET A 80 -6.10 8.72 11.39
N GLY A 81 -5.29 9.22 10.48
CA GLY A 81 -5.11 8.76 9.11
C GLY A 81 -3.72 8.14 8.92
N ILE A 82 -3.54 7.47 7.78
CA ILE A 82 -2.23 6.95 7.35
C ILE A 82 -1.79 7.75 6.13
N GLU A 83 -0.64 8.39 6.24
CA GLU A 83 0.02 9.06 5.12
C GLU A 83 1.07 8.14 4.49
N ILE A 84 1.04 8.04 3.16
CA ILE A 84 1.99 7.25 2.37
C ILE A 84 2.98 8.22 1.71
N SER A 85 4.25 8.16 2.13
CA SER A 85 5.33 8.95 1.53
C SER A 85 6.25 8.04 0.72
N VAL A 86 6.40 8.32 -0.57
CA VAL A 86 7.17 7.50 -1.50
C VAL A 86 8.01 8.34 -2.44
N CYS A 87 9.20 7.85 -2.75
CA CYS A 87 10.18 8.47 -3.62
C CYS A 87 10.85 7.37 -4.47
N PRO A 88 10.38 7.14 -5.70
CA PRO A 88 11.05 6.26 -6.66
C PRO A 88 12.48 6.73 -6.97
N PRO A 89 13.38 5.83 -7.41
CA PRO A 89 14.74 6.22 -7.77
C PRO A 89 14.73 7.28 -8.89
N GLY A 90 15.64 8.25 -8.79
CA GLY A 90 15.79 9.31 -9.80
C GLY A 90 14.78 10.46 -9.70
N LYS A 91 13.84 10.45 -8.75
CA LYS A 91 12.86 11.54 -8.55
C LYS A 91 13.03 12.20 -7.18
N LYS A 92 12.66 13.49 -7.09
CA LYS A 92 12.57 14.25 -5.82
C LYS A 92 11.10 14.49 -5.45
N ILE A 93 10.32 13.42 -5.37
CA ILE A 93 8.86 13.51 -5.14
C ILE A 93 8.55 12.98 -3.75
N ARG A 94 7.59 13.62 -3.06
CA ARG A 94 7.09 13.20 -1.74
C ARG A 94 5.62 12.81 -1.72
N SER A 95 4.82 13.27 -2.68
CA SER A 95 3.38 13.02 -2.76
C SER A 95 3.05 11.94 -3.79
N ILE A 96 2.16 11.01 -3.42
CA ILE A 96 1.65 9.94 -4.28
C ILE A 96 0.94 10.48 -5.54
N ASN A 97 0.34 11.68 -5.45
CA ASN A 97 -0.42 12.29 -6.53
C ASN A 97 0.45 12.61 -7.76
N ALA A 98 1.74 12.89 -7.54
CA ALA A 98 2.70 13.24 -8.58
C ALA A 98 3.36 12.03 -9.27
N LEU A 99 3.02 10.80 -8.86
CA LEU A 99 3.48 9.58 -9.51
C LEU A 99 2.73 9.31 -10.83
N SER A 100 3.39 8.66 -11.79
CA SER A 100 2.74 8.11 -12.98
C SER A 100 1.79 6.96 -12.63
N GLY A 101 0.91 6.59 -13.56
CA GLY A 101 -0.06 5.50 -13.35
C GLY A 101 0.60 4.18 -12.92
N GLY A 102 1.63 3.74 -13.65
CA GLY A 102 2.39 2.53 -13.31
C GLY A 102 3.07 2.61 -11.94
N GLU A 103 3.66 3.77 -11.59
CA GLU A 103 4.29 3.97 -10.28
C GLU A 103 3.27 3.96 -9.13
N LYS A 104 2.07 4.51 -9.35
CA LYS A 104 0.96 4.42 -8.38
C LYS A 104 0.55 2.96 -8.18
N THR A 105 0.38 2.21 -9.26
CA THR A 105 0.05 0.78 -9.22
C THR A 105 1.11 -0.03 -8.48
N MET A 106 2.40 0.14 -8.81
CA MET A 106 3.49 -0.54 -8.11
C MET A 106 3.54 -0.19 -6.62
N THR A 107 3.31 1.08 -6.28
CA THR A 107 3.26 1.51 -4.88
C THR A 107 2.10 0.84 -4.13
N ALA A 108 0.92 0.78 -4.74
CA ALA A 108 -0.24 0.11 -4.17
C ALA A 108 0.01 -1.40 -4.00
N LEU A 109 0.58 -2.06 -5.01
CA LEU A 109 0.96 -3.48 -4.95
C LEU A 109 1.98 -3.76 -3.86
N ALA A 110 2.98 -2.90 -3.68
CA ALA A 110 3.95 -3.03 -2.59
C ALA A 110 3.26 -3.01 -1.21
N LEU A 111 2.29 -2.12 -1.01
CA LEU A 111 1.53 -2.01 0.23
C LEU A 111 0.62 -3.22 0.43
N ILE A 112 -0.09 -3.66 -0.61
CA ILE A 112 -0.94 -4.86 -0.57
C ILE A 112 -0.09 -6.08 -0.20
N CYS A 113 1.06 -6.29 -0.84
CA CYS A 113 1.99 -7.38 -0.51
C CYS A 113 2.47 -7.32 0.94
N ALA A 114 2.76 -6.13 1.46
CA ALA A 114 3.13 -5.95 2.86
C ALA A 114 2.02 -6.35 3.83
N ILE A 115 0.77 -5.99 3.51
CA ILE A 115 -0.40 -6.39 4.31
C ILE A 115 -0.56 -7.92 4.27
N ILE A 116 -0.49 -8.53 3.09
CA ILE A 116 -0.63 -9.98 2.91
C ILE A 116 0.45 -10.76 3.66
N ASN A 117 1.70 -10.27 3.66
CA ASN A 117 2.80 -10.93 4.36
C ASN A 117 2.59 -10.98 5.88
N ASN A 118 2.02 -9.91 6.45
CA ASN A 118 1.77 -9.81 7.89
C ASN A 118 0.44 -10.45 8.31
N ASN A 119 -0.57 -10.42 7.44
CA ASN A 119 -1.86 -11.01 7.66
C ASN A 119 -2.26 -11.91 6.48
N PRO A 120 -1.72 -13.15 6.42
CA PRO A 120 -1.95 -14.05 5.29
C PRO A 120 -3.42 -14.52 5.28
N SER A 121 -4.13 -14.14 4.22
CA SER A 121 -5.46 -14.67 3.91
C SER A 121 -5.36 -16.11 3.38
N PRO A 122 -6.37 -16.98 3.56
CA PRO A 122 -6.38 -18.31 2.95
C PRO A 122 -6.23 -18.27 1.41
N PHE A 123 -6.83 -17.28 0.76
CA PHE A 123 -6.68 -17.05 -0.68
C PHE A 123 -6.80 -15.56 -1.05
N ILE A 124 -6.30 -15.22 -2.23
CA ILE A 124 -6.34 -13.88 -2.83
C ILE A 124 -6.64 -13.99 -4.33
N LEU A 125 -7.50 -13.09 -4.81
CA LEU A 125 -7.81 -12.92 -6.22
C LEU A 125 -7.23 -11.58 -6.71
N PHE A 126 -6.34 -11.63 -7.69
CA PHE A 126 -5.89 -10.46 -8.44
C PHE A 126 -6.48 -10.49 -9.85
N ASP A 127 -7.10 -9.38 -10.25
CA ASP A 127 -7.72 -9.23 -11.56
C ASP A 127 -7.05 -8.08 -12.32
N GLU A 128 -6.24 -8.43 -13.32
CA GLU A 128 -5.49 -7.53 -14.21
C GLU A 128 -4.74 -6.37 -13.51
N VAL A 129 -4.29 -6.62 -12.27
CA VAL A 129 -3.60 -5.61 -11.43
C VAL A 129 -2.25 -5.18 -12.01
N ASP A 130 -1.73 -5.94 -12.96
CA ASP A 130 -0.46 -5.77 -13.64
C ASP A 130 -0.58 -5.13 -15.03
N ALA A 131 -1.78 -4.72 -15.46
CA ALA A 131 -2.01 -4.11 -16.77
C ALA A 131 -1.19 -2.82 -17.02
N ALA A 132 -0.81 -2.12 -15.95
CA ALA A 132 0.00 -0.89 -16.01
C ALA A 132 1.51 -1.13 -15.84
N LEU A 133 1.95 -2.39 -15.74
CA LEU A 133 3.36 -2.75 -15.52
C LEU A 133 4.04 -3.15 -16.83
N ASP A 134 5.31 -2.80 -16.97
CA ASP A 134 6.16 -3.36 -18.02
C ASP A 134 6.63 -4.78 -17.67
N GLU A 135 7.25 -5.49 -18.61
CA GLU A 135 7.71 -6.87 -18.42
C GLU A 135 8.67 -7.00 -17.21
N ASN A 136 9.61 -6.06 -17.06
CA ASN A 136 10.59 -6.11 -15.97
C ASN A 136 9.92 -5.99 -14.58
N ASN A 137 9.01 -5.04 -14.42
CA ASN A 137 8.28 -4.87 -13.16
C ASN A 137 7.30 -6.01 -12.89
N SER A 138 6.75 -6.61 -13.96
CA SER A 138 5.89 -7.79 -13.87
C SER A 138 6.65 -9.03 -13.39
N ASN A 139 7.90 -9.21 -13.84
CA ASN A 139 8.80 -10.26 -13.34
C ASN A 139 9.15 -10.06 -11.86
N LYS A 140 9.35 -8.83 -11.41
CA LYS A 140 9.59 -8.54 -9.98
C LYS A 140 8.35 -8.86 -9.14
N LEU A 141 7.16 -8.48 -9.63
CA LEU A 141 5.90 -8.80 -8.98
C LEU A 141 5.67 -10.31 -8.90
N SER A 142 5.93 -11.05 -9.98
CA SER A 142 5.74 -12.51 -10.02
C SER A 142 6.59 -13.22 -8.97
N LYS A 143 7.84 -12.78 -8.76
CA LYS A 143 8.71 -13.26 -7.68
C LYS A 143 8.16 -12.98 -6.28
N ILE A 144 7.62 -11.78 -6.04
CA ILE A 144 6.98 -11.43 -4.75
C ILE A 144 5.77 -12.32 -4.52
N VAL A 145 4.92 -12.47 -5.53
CA VAL A 145 3.73 -13.32 -5.45
C VAL A 145 4.11 -14.77 -5.20
N LYS A 146 5.18 -15.27 -5.83
CA LYS A 146 5.70 -16.61 -5.58
C LYS A 146 6.14 -16.80 -4.13
N GLU A 147 6.82 -15.82 -3.54
CA GLU A 147 7.21 -15.84 -2.13
C GLU A 147 5.98 -15.94 -1.22
N LEU A 148 4.98 -15.08 -1.46
CA LEU A 148 3.73 -15.04 -0.69
C LEU A 148 2.87 -16.29 -0.90
N SER A 149 2.98 -16.94 -2.06
CA SER A 149 2.21 -18.13 -2.42
C SER A 149 2.45 -19.32 -1.49
N ASN A 150 3.56 -19.33 -0.75
CA ASN A 150 3.88 -20.37 0.23
C ASN A 150 2.94 -20.41 1.43
N LYS A 151 2.28 -19.28 1.74
CA LYS A 151 1.34 -19.16 2.87
C LYS A 151 -0.10 -18.91 2.43
N THR A 152 -0.29 -18.35 1.23
CA THR A 152 -1.59 -17.88 0.72
C THR A 152 -1.83 -18.41 -0.68
N GLN A 153 -3.02 -18.90 -0.98
CA GLN A 153 -3.37 -19.30 -2.35
C GLN A 153 -3.61 -18.07 -3.24
N PHE A 154 -2.89 -17.95 -4.35
CA PHE A 154 -3.11 -16.88 -5.33
C PHE A 154 -3.88 -17.39 -6.54
N ILE A 155 -4.93 -16.66 -6.91
CA ILE A 155 -5.65 -16.77 -8.17
C ILE A 155 -5.44 -15.44 -8.89
N ILE A 156 -4.82 -15.48 -10.08
CA ILE A 156 -4.45 -14.27 -10.81
C ILE A 156 -5.03 -14.35 -12.21
N ILE A 157 -5.81 -13.34 -12.58
CA ILE A 157 -6.27 -13.10 -13.93
C ILE A 157 -5.32 -12.07 -14.53
N THR A 158 -4.62 -12.45 -15.58
CA THR A 158 -3.63 -11.61 -16.25
C THR A 158 -3.40 -12.11 -17.68
N HIS A 159 -2.91 -11.22 -18.54
CA HIS A 159 -2.36 -11.56 -19.87
C HIS A 159 -0.81 -11.49 -19.91
N ASN A 160 -0.16 -11.24 -18.77
CA ASN A 160 1.26 -11.01 -18.67
C ASN A 160 2.07 -12.31 -18.56
N ARG A 161 2.99 -12.48 -19.52
CA ARG A 161 3.77 -13.72 -19.66
C ARG A 161 4.70 -13.97 -18.47
N GLU A 162 5.21 -12.93 -17.83
CA GLU A 162 6.14 -13.03 -16.69
C GLU A 162 5.45 -13.50 -15.41
N ILE A 163 4.16 -13.19 -15.24
CA ILE A 163 3.37 -13.72 -14.12
C ILE A 163 2.88 -15.13 -14.44
N MET A 164 2.46 -15.37 -15.68
CA MET A 164 2.03 -16.70 -16.13
C MET A 164 3.13 -17.75 -15.99
N SER A 165 4.37 -17.42 -16.34
CA SER A 165 5.51 -18.35 -16.31
C SER A 165 5.83 -18.86 -14.91
N GLU A 166 5.59 -18.07 -13.86
CA GLU A 166 5.86 -18.43 -12.46
C GLU A 166 4.71 -19.23 -11.81
N SER A 167 3.57 -19.34 -12.48
CA SER A 167 2.38 -20.02 -11.97
C SER A 167 2.56 -21.55 -11.90
N ASN A 168 1.83 -22.21 -11.00
CA ASN A 168 1.84 -23.68 -10.95
C ASN A 168 0.84 -24.31 -11.92
N VAL A 169 -0.29 -23.64 -12.13
CA VAL A 169 -1.39 -24.07 -12.99
C VAL A 169 -1.88 -22.86 -13.77
N LEU A 170 -2.00 -23.03 -15.08
CA LEU A 170 -2.60 -22.04 -15.98
C LEU A 170 -3.99 -22.49 -16.39
N TYR A 171 -4.93 -21.55 -16.35
CA TYR A 171 -6.27 -21.72 -16.88
C TYR A 171 -6.45 -20.75 -18.05
N GLY A 172 -6.55 -21.30 -19.26
CA GLY A 172 -6.83 -20.54 -20.48
C GLY A 172 -8.33 -20.50 -20.74
N VAL A 173 -8.87 -19.31 -20.98
CA VAL A 173 -10.26 -19.13 -21.44
C VAL A 173 -10.24 -18.84 -22.93
N THR A 174 -10.94 -19.65 -23.72
CA THR A 174 -11.08 -19.47 -25.18
C THR A 174 -12.55 -19.36 -25.54
N MET A 175 -12.88 -18.52 -26.51
CA MET A 175 -14.23 -18.45 -27.09
C MET A 175 -14.25 -19.20 -28.42
N GLN A 176 -15.28 -20.01 -28.64
CA GLN A 176 -15.58 -20.55 -29.98
C GLN A 176 -16.61 -19.65 -30.69
N GLY A 177 -16.85 -19.90 -31.98
CA GLY A 177 -17.69 -19.04 -32.85
C GLY A 177 -19.11 -18.76 -32.34
N ASP A 178 -19.60 -19.55 -31.38
CA ASP A 178 -20.94 -19.45 -30.81
C ASP A 178 -21.01 -18.52 -29.57
N GLY A 179 -19.92 -17.80 -29.23
CA GLY A 179 -19.87 -16.94 -28.05
C GLY A 179 -19.80 -17.69 -26.72
N ILE A 180 -19.62 -19.02 -26.76
CA ILE A 180 -19.49 -19.88 -25.59
C ILE A 180 -18.01 -19.97 -25.19
N SER A 181 -17.71 -19.57 -23.95
CA SER A 181 -16.38 -19.71 -23.36
C SER A 181 -16.10 -21.17 -22.96
N ARG A 182 -14.93 -21.67 -23.31
CA ARG A 182 -14.38 -22.96 -22.87
C ARG A 182 -13.10 -22.74 -22.08
N LEU A 183 -12.88 -23.59 -21.09
CA LEU A 183 -11.75 -23.52 -20.17
C LEU A 183 -10.75 -24.65 -20.49
N LEU A 184 -9.49 -24.29 -20.66
CA LEU A 184 -8.36 -25.20 -20.79
C LEU A 184 -7.47 -25.08 -19.56
N SER A 185 -6.96 -26.19 -19.04
CA SER A 185 -6.06 -26.22 -17.88
C SER A 185 -4.73 -26.86 -18.24
N LEU A 186 -3.63 -26.26 -17.80
CA LEU A 186 -2.27 -26.74 -17.98
C LEU A 186 -1.54 -26.70 -16.64
N LYS A 187 -0.81 -27.77 -16.28
CA LYS A 187 0.07 -27.80 -15.11
C LYS A 187 1.52 -27.59 -15.56
N LEU A 188 2.14 -26.48 -15.18
CA LEU A 188 3.48 -26.11 -15.65
C LEU A 188 4.59 -26.98 -15.04
N ASN A 189 4.41 -27.45 -13.81
CA ASN A 189 5.38 -28.30 -13.10
C ASN A 189 5.65 -29.67 -13.77
N GLN A 190 4.94 -30.05 -14.84
CA GLN A 190 5.07 -31.34 -15.53
C GLN A 190 5.75 -31.24 -16.90
N ILE A 191 6.13 -30.03 -17.33
CA ILE A 191 6.66 -29.77 -18.67
C ILE A 191 8.19 -29.77 -18.68
N SER A 192 8.85 -29.54 -17.54
CA SER A 192 10.32 -29.50 -17.41
C SER A 192 11.04 -30.84 -17.46
N ASP A 193 10.31 -31.97 -17.43
CA ASP A 193 10.89 -33.33 -17.38
C ASP A 193 10.81 -34.09 -18.72
N LYS A 194 10.62 -33.39 -19.83
CA LYS A 194 10.58 -33.98 -21.17
C LYS A 194 11.51 -33.23 -22.13
N ASP A 195 12.80 -33.43 -21.93
CA ASP A 195 13.82 -33.31 -22.98
C ASP A 195 14.47 -34.68 -23.20
#